data_AF-A0A1G1VRI0-F1
#
_entry.id   AF-A0A1G1VRI0-F1
#
_cell.length_a   1.000
_cell.length_b   1.000
_cell.length_c   1.000
_cell.angle_alpha   90.00
_cell.angle_beta   90.00
_cell.angle_gamma   90.00
#
_symmetry.space_group_name_H-M   'P 1'
#
loop_
_entity.id
_entity.type
_entity.pdbx_description
1 polymer ?
#
loop_
_entity_poly.entity_id
_entity_poly.type
_entity_poly.pdbx_seq_one_letter_code
_entity_poly.pdbx_strand_id
1 'polypeptide(L)' 'MSKQSNRVYLRHIADSIARVEELVARGGRVLFDQDFAIQDAIVRELEVIGEAAAQNEESADPRLCRS' A
#
# COMPACT_ATOMS: atom_id res chain seq x y z
N MET A 1 6.69 12.18 -16.90
CA MET A 1 6.94 12.08 -15.44
C MET A 1 8.44 12.05 -15.17
N SER A 2 8.90 12.75 -14.13
CA SER A 2 10.32 12.71 -13.75
C SER A 2 10.60 11.47 -12.92
N LYS A 3 11.81 10.90 -13.00
CA LYS A 3 12.25 9.78 -12.15
C LYS A 3 12.06 10.05 -10.65
N GLN A 4 11.95 11.32 -10.26
CA GLN A 4 11.69 11.76 -8.89
C GLN A 4 10.30 11.29 -8.41
N SER A 5 9.27 11.36 -9.26
CA SER A 5 7.88 11.01 -8.90
C SER A 5 7.71 9.52 -8.59
N ASN A 6 8.29 8.62 -9.39
CA ASN A 6 8.23 7.17 -9.11
C ASN A 6 8.93 6.80 -7.80
N ARG A 7 10.03 7.48 -7.45
CA ARG A 7 10.72 7.22 -6.18
C ARG A 7 9.88 7.62 -4.96
N VAL A 8 9.00 8.61 -5.10
CA VAL A 8 8.06 9.02 -4.05
C VAL A 8 6.97 7.96 -3.86
N TYR A 9 6.37 7.45 -4.93
CA TYR A 9 5.35 6.39 -4.83
C TYR A 9 5.91 5.08 -4.25
N LEU A 10 7.09 4.65 -4.73
CA LEU A 10 7.75 3.46 -4.18
C LEU A 10 8.12 3.63 -2.71
N ARG A 11 8.50 4.84 -2.29
CA ARG A 11 8.74 5.15 -0.88
C ARG A 11 7.46 5.01 -0.06
N HIS A 12 6.36 5.60 -0.51
CA HIS A 12 5.08 5.50 0.20
C HIS A 12 4.60 4.06 0.34
N ILE A 13 4.74 3.25 -0.72
CA ILE A 13 4.42 1.82 -0.68
C ILE A 13 5.29 1.11 0.37
N ALA A 14 6.61 1.32 0.34
CA ALA A 14 7.52 0.68 1.29
C ALA A 14 7.22 1.09 2.74
N ASP A 15 6.93 2.37 2.98
CA ASP A 15 6.62 2.88 4.32
C ASP A 15 5.27 2.32 4.83
N SER A 16 4.27 2.17 3.95
CA SER A 16 2.98 1.56 4.29
C SER A 16 3.11 0.08 4.60
N ILE A 17 3.91 -0.67 3.82
CA ILE A 17 4.19 -2.09 4.11
C ILE A 17 4.82 -2.23 5.49
N ALA A 18 5.85 -1.43 5.81
CA ALA A 18 6.51 -1.48 7.11
C ALA A 18 5.54 -1.23 8.28
N ARG A 19 4.59 -0.30 8.12
CA ARG A 19 3.55 -0.03 9.13
C ARG A 19 2.59 -1.21 9.30
N VAL A 20 2.17 -1.86 8.21
CA VAL A 20 1.33 -3.07 8.28
C VAL A 20 2.08 -4.19 8.98
N GLU A 21 3.35 -4.42 8.63
CA GLU A 21 4.19 -5.43 9.27
C GLU A 21 4.35 -5.17 10.77
N GLU A 22 4.53 -3.92 11.19
CA GLU A 22 4.60 -3.54 12.61
C GLU A 22 3.28 -3.82 13.34
N LEU A 23 2.14 -3.46 12.75
CA LEU A 23 0.82 -3.72 13.32
C LEU A 23 0.56 -5.24 13.46
N VAL A 24 0.94 -6.02 12.45
CA VAL A 24 0.83 -7.48 12.47
C VAL A 24 1.79 -8.09 13.49
N ALA A 25 3.01 -7.58 13.65
CA ALA A 25 3.96 -8.10 14.62
C ALA A 25 3.50 -7.94 16.08
N ARG A 26 2.66 -6.93 16.36
CA ARG A 26 2.16 -6.64 17.72
C ARG A 26 1.15 -7.65 18.26
N GLY A 27 0.49 -8.42 17.42
CA GLY A 27 -0.52 -9.40 17.87
C GLY A 27 -1.18 -10.24 16.78
N GLY A 28 -0.71 -10.10 15.55
CA GLY A 28 -1.11 -10.88 14.39
C GLY A 28 -2.60 -10.87 14.15
N ARG A 29 -3.10 -12.04 13.73
CA ARG A 29 -4.52 -12.24 13.41
C ARG A 29 -5.45 -12.01 14.60
N VAL A 30 -5.02 -12.37 15.82
CA VAL A 30 -5.84 -12.26 17.03
C VAL A 30 -6.14 -10.80 17.36
N LEU A 31 -5.11 -9.94 17.34
CA LEU A 31 -5.29 -8.51 17.59
C LEU A 31 -6.13 -7.85 16.48
N PHE A 32 -5.91 -8.24 15.22
CA PHE A 32 -6.71 -7.77 14.10
C PHE A 32 -8.19 -8.10 14.28
N ASP A 33 -8.55 -9.34 14.61
CA ASP A 33 -9.94 -9.76 14.75
C ASP A 33 -10.66 -9.09 15.96
N GLN A 34 -9.89 -8.64 16.97
CA GLN A 34 -10.44 -8.09 18.21
C GLN A 34 -10.51 -6.56 18.26
N ASP A 35 -9.73 -5.87 17.42
CA ASP A 35 -9.60 -4.42 17.46
C ASP A 35 -9.88 -3.79 16.09
N PHE A 36 -11.07 -3.19 15.95
CA PHE A 36 -11.48 -2.48 14.74
C PHE A 36 -10.54 -1.31 14.39
N ALA A 37 -9.91 -0.66 15.36
CA ALA A 37 -8.97 0.43 15.07
C ALA A 37 -7.71 -0.11 14.38
N ILE A 38 -7.28 -1.33 14.73
CA ILE A 38 -6.19 -2.01 14.04
C ILE A 38 -6.63 -2.44 12.63
N GLN A 39 -7.87 -2.92 12.47
CA GLN A 39 -8.42 -3.24 11.14
C GLN A 39 -8.43 -2.01 10.23
N ASP A 40 -8.98 -0.90 10.72
CA ASP A 40 -9.07 0.37 9.99
C ASP A 40 -7.68 0.89 9.62
N ALA A 41 -6.71 0.81 10.54
CA ALA A 41 -5.34 1.21 10.28
C ALA A 41 -4.70 0.38 9.16
N ILE A 42 -4.88 -0.95 9.17
CA ILE A 42 -4.34 -1.83 8.13
C ILE A 42 -5.04 -1.58 6.78
N VAL A 43 -6.36 -1.46 6.77
CA VAL A 43 -7.13 -1.15 5.55
C VAL A 43 -6.66 0.17 4.95
N ARG A 44 -6.43 1.19 5.79
CA ARG A 44 -5.95 2.49 5.33
C ARG A 44 -4.57 2.43 4.69
N GLU A 45 -3.63 1.67 5.27
CA GLU A 45 -2.31 1.48 4.66
C GLU A 45 -2.39 0.73 3.32
N LEU A 46 -3.30 -0.24 3.20
CA LEU A 46 -3.55 -0.95 1.94
C LEU A 46 -4.15 -0.03 0.86
N GLU A 47 -5.03 0.90 1.22
CA GLU A 47 -5.53 1.93 0.30
C GLU A 47 -4.40 2.82 -0.22
N VAL A 48 -3.50 3.26 0.65
CA VAL A 48 -2.32 4.08 0.27
C VAL A 48 -1.41 3.32 -0.70
N ILE A 49 -1.19 2.03 -0.45
CA ILE A 49 -0.45 1.15 -1.36
C ILE A 49 -1.16 1.04 -2.71
N GLY A 50 -2.48 0.80 -2.71
CA GLY A 50 -3.29 0.67 -3.92
C GLY A 50 -3.30 1.94 -4.76
N GLU A 51 -3.47 3.11 -4.13
CA GLU A 51 -3.41 4.40 -4.80
C GLU A 51 -2.03 4.64 -5.42
N ALA A 52 -0.96 4.42 -4.65
CA ALA A 52 0.40 4.58 -5.15
C ALA A 52 0.71 3.60 -6.30
N ALA A 53 0.23 2.35 -6.23
CA ALA A 53 0.40 1.36 -7.29
C ALA A 53 -0.36 1.75 -8.58
N ALA A 54 -1.62 2.17 -8.47
CA ALA A 54 -2.41 2.60 -9.63
C ALA A 54 -1.79 3.80 -10.36
N GLN A 55 -1.18 4.74 -9.62
CA GLN A 55 -0.45 5.87 -10.20
C GLN A 55 0.82 5.45 -10.96
N ASN A 56 1.38 4.27 -10.67
CA ASN A 56 2.45 3.69 -11.47
C ASN A 56 1.92 3.05 -12.78
N GLU A 57 0.66 2.61 -12.81
CA GLU A 57 0.05 1.90 -13.95
C GLU A 57 -0.68 2.80 -14.95
N GLU A 58 -1.33 3.90 -14.54
CA GLU A 58 -2.01 4.84 -15.47
C GLU A 58 -1.03 5.54 -16.44
N SER A 59 0.28 5.37 -16.23
CA SER A 59 1.35 5.83 -17.11
C SER A 59 2.02 4.69 -17.91
N ALA A 60 1.69 3.43 -17.62
CA ALA A 60 2.07 2.28 -18.41
C ALA A 60 1.02 2.10 -19.51
N ASP A 61 1.46 2.31 -20.76
CA ASP A 61 0.66 2.22 -22.00
C ASP A 61 -0.66 1.42 -21.87
N PRO A 62 -1.84 2.03 -22.12
CA PRO A 62 -3.14 1.35 -22.10
C PRO A 62 -3.23 0.06 -22.97
N ARG A 63 -2.24 -0.18 -23.83
CA ARG A 63 -2.11 -1.41 -24.63
C ARG A 63 -1.55 -2.62 -23.87
N LEU A 64 -0.97 -2.45 -22.68
CA LEU A 64 -0.39 -3.55 -21.90
C LEU A 64 -1.41 -4.37 -21.11
N CYS A 65 -2.65 -3.89 -20.95
CA CYS A 65 -3.73 -4.57 -20.23
C CYS A 65 -4.67 -5.41 -21.14
N ARG A 66 -4.24 -5.70 -22.38
CA ARG A 66 -4.88 -6.70 -23.26
C ARG A 66 -3.88 -7.80 -23.58
N SER A 67 -3.82 -8.81 -22.72
CA SER A 67 -3.25 -10.12 -23.02
C SER A 67 -4.17 -11.20 -22.51
#